data_AF-A0AAU2LB69-F1
#
_entry.id   AF-A0AAU2LB69-F1
#
_cell.length_a   1.000
_cell.length_b   1.000
_cell.length_c   1.000
_cell.angle_alpha   90.00
_cell.angle_beta   90.00
_cell.angle_gamma   90.00
#
_symmetry.space_group_name_H-M   'P 1'
#
loop_
_entity.id
_entity.type
_entity.pdbx_description
1 polymer ?
#
loop_
_entity_poly.entity_id
_entity_poly.type
_entity_poly.pdbx_seq_one_letter_code
_entity_poly.pdbx_strand_id
1 'polypeptide(L)'
;MADPQMVYLLWHVHHHTPEGTEAEHFKAPDDFWADEEAGDDVKLLGTYSSRDAARARIERARKLPGFSDEPDCFYVEEFAMDKDEWTEGYVTD
;
A
#
# COMPACT_ATOMS: atom_id res chain seq x y z
N MET A 1 -29.16 8.61 -5.98
CA MET A 1 -27.74 8.71 -6.37
C MET A 1 -27.23 7.28 -6.49
N ALA A 2 -26.42 6.97 -7.49
CA ALA A 2 -25.82 5.64 -7.57
C ALA A 2 -24.88 5.44 -6.36
N ASP A 3 -24.81 4.22 -5.84
CA ASP A 3 -23.84 3.90 -4.78
C ASP A 3 -22.42 4.17 -5.31
N PRO A 4 -21.52 4.76 -4.50
CA PRO A 4 -20.17 5.03 -4.93
C PRO A 4 -19.48 3.72 -5.33
N GLN A 5 -18.88 3.71 -6.52
CA GLN A 5 -18.10 2.57 -6.98
C GLN A 5 -16.83 2.49 -6.11
N MET A 6 -16.71 1.41 -5.34
CA MET A 6 -15.49 1.14 -4.58
C MET A 6 -14.41 0.57 -5.51
N VAL A 7 -13.19 1.05 -5.32
CA VAL A 7 -11.97 0.50 -5.90
C VAL A 7 -10.99 0.14 -4.78
N TYR A 8 -9.98 -0.65 -5.11
CA TYR A 8 -9.04 -1.22 -4.16
C TYR A 8 -7.62 -0.91 -4.63
N LEU A 9 -6.89 -0.10 -3.87
CA LEU A 9 -5.51 0.28 -4.18
C LEU A 9 -4.59 -0.72 -3.50
N LEU A 10 -3.69 -1.34 -4.28
CA LEU A 10 -2.69 -2.24 -3.73
C LEU A 10 -1.37 -1.52 -3.58
N TRP A 11 -0.89 -1.45 -2.36
CA TRP A 11 0.40 -0.90 -1.97
C TRP A 11 1.36 -2.02 -1.57
N HIS A 12 2.66 -1.78 -1.73
CA HIS A 12 3.74 -2.55 -1.10
C HIS A 12 4.69 -1.55 -0.45
N VAL A 13 5.19 -1.89 0.73
CA VAL A 13 6.20 -1.12 1.46
C VAL A 13 7.44 -1.99 1.57
N HIS A 14 8.59 -1.41 1.22
CA HIS A 14 9.88 -1.98 1.56
C HIS A 14 10.50 -1.14 2.67
N HIS A 15 10.61 -1.70 3.87
CA HIS A 15 11.09 -0.98 5.04
C HIS A 15 12.60 -0.78 5.02
N HIS A 16 13.04 0.48 5.17
CA HIS A 16 14.45 0.76 5.29
C HIS A 16 14.98 0.20 6.60
N THR A 17 16.01 -0.62 6.50
CA THR A 17 16.65 -1.22 7.66
C THR A 17 18.07 -0.66 7.81
N PRO A 18 18.33 0.15 8.85
CA PRO A 18 19.68 0.58 9.19
C PRO A 18 20.62 -0.61 9.40
N GLU A 19 21.91 -0.40 9.15
CA GLU A 19 22.91 -1.45 9.30
C GLU A 19 22.96 -1.98 10.74
N GLY A 20 22.77 -3.28 10.92
CA GLY A 20 22.79 -3.95 12.23
C GLY A 20 21.43 -4.04 12.93
N THR A 21 20.34 -3.60 12.30
CA THR A 21 18.96 -3.82 12.77
C THR A 21 18.21 -4.82 11.88
N GLU A 22 17.07 -5.32 12.36
CA GLU A 22 16.12 -6.07 11.54
C GLU A 22 14.96 -5.14 11.13
N ALA A 23 14.47 -5.31 9.90
CA ALA A 23 13.27 -4.63 9.45
C ALA A 23 12.10 -5.02 10.36
N GLU A 24 11.35 -4.05 10.88
CA GLU A 24 10.02 -4.36 11.39
C GLU A 24 9.11 -4.52 10.16
N HIS A 25 8.38 -5.63 10.05
CA HIS A 25 7.42 -5.86 8.98
C HIS A 25 5.99 -5.74 9.52
N PHE A 26 5.00 -5.70 8.62
CA PHE A 26 3.59 -5.78 8.99
C PHE A 26 3.30 -7.03 9.82
N LYS A 27 2.60 -6.86 10.95
CA LYS A 27 2.24 -7.99 11.83
C LYS A 27 0.95 -8.68 11.37
N ALA A 28 0.15 -8.01 10.55
CA ALA A 28 -1.10 -8.50 10.00
C ALA A 28 -1.35 -7.95 8.57
N PRO A 29 -2.18 -8.62 7.75
CA PRO A 29 -2.41 -8.22 6.35
C PRO A 29 -3.11 -6.87 6.10
N ASP A 30 -3.74 -6.30 7.13
CA ASP A 30 -4.36 -4.97 7.06
C ASP A 30 -3.59 -3.96 7.95
N ASP A 31 -2.41 -4.34 8.44
CA ASP A 31 -1.46 -3.41 9.07
C ASP A 31 -0.82 -2.57 7.96
N PHE A 32 -0.73 -1.26 8.15
CA PHE A 32 -0.05 -0.37 7.21
C PHE A 32 0.68 0.70 7.98
N TRP A 33 1.98 0.75 7.77
CA TRP A 33 2.83 1.85 8.17
C TRP A 33 3.96 1.98 7.15
N ALA A 34 4.46 3.20 7.01
CA ALA A 34 5.64 3.50 6.24
C ALA A 34 6.24 4.77 6.82
N ASP A 35 7.56 4.84 6.87
CA ASP A 35 8.33 6.02 7.23
C ASP A 35 9.23 6.41 6.06
N GLU A 36 8.68 7.18 5.12
CA GLU A 36 9.44 7.67 3.95
C GLU A 36 10.60 8.57 4.37
N GLU A 37 10.54 9.24 5.53
CA GLU A 37 11.66 10.03 6.06
C GLU A 37 12.80 9.14 6.55
N ALA A 38 12.48 7.99 7.17
CA ALA A 38 13.45 6.94 7.51
C ALA A 38 13.94 6.15 6.29
N GLY A 39 13.34 6.36 5.11
CA GLY A 39 13.77 5.80 3.84
C GLY A 39 12.95 4.62 3.34
N ASP A 40 11.78 4.35 3.95
CA ASP A 40 10.87 3.32 3.45
C ASP A 40 10.46 3.61 1.99
N ASP A 41 10.44 2.57 1.17
CA ASP A 41 10.09 2.68 -0.24
C ASP A 41 8.66 2.19 -0.46
N VAL A 42 7.72 3.12 -0.61
CA VAL A 42 6.30 2.82 -0.83
C VAL A 42 5.99 2.76 -2.33
N LYS A 43 5.22 1.75 -2.75
CA LYS A 43 4.86 1.53 -4.16
C LYS A 43 3.37 1.24 -4.33
N LEU A 44 2.68 2.03 -5.15
CA LEU A 44 1.37 1.67 -5.68
C LEU A 44 1.53 0.65 -6.81
N LEU A 45 1.09 -0.58 -6.58
CA LEU A 45 1.18 -1.67 -7.56
C LEU A 45 0.00 -1.67 -8.53
N GLY A 46 -1.11 -1.04 -8.17
CA GLY A 46 -2.25 -0.83 -9.06
C GLY A 46 -3.57 -0.61 -8.34
N THR A 47 -4.59 -0.27 -9.12
CA THR A 47 -5.96 -0.05 -8.68
C THR A 47 -6.87 -1.13 -9.27
N TYR A 48 -7.71 -1.73 -8.43
CA TYR A 48 -8.54 -2.87 -8.79
C TYR A 48 -10.02 -2.59 -8.52
N SER A 49 -10.91 -3.17 -9.32
CA SER A 49 -12.36 -3.06 -9.12
C SER A 49 -12.90 -4.00 -8.03
N SER A 50 -12.06 -4.90 -7.49
CA SER A 50 -12.44 -5.81 -6.40
C SER A 50 -11.24 -6.17 -5.51
N ARG A 51 -11.52 -6.45 -4.23
CA ARG A 51 -10.50 -6.90 -3.26
C ARG A 51 -9.84 -8.20 -3.70
N ASP A 52 -10.60 -9.13 -4.30
CA ASP A 52 -10.05 -10.40 -4.79
C ASP A 52 -9.07 -10.24 -5.95
N ALA A 53 -9.30 -9.26 -6.84
CA ALA A 53 -8.35 -8.97 -7.91
C ALA A 53 -7.03 -8.39 -7.36
N ALA A 54 -7.11 -7.54 -6.34
CA ALA A 54 -5.94 -7.03 -5.62
C ALA A 54 -5.18 -8.17 -4.90
N ARG A 55 -5.90 -9.08 -4.22
CA ARG A 55 -5.30 -10.27 -3.58
C ARG A 55 -4.62 -11.18 -4.59
N ALA A 56 -5.24 -11.43 -5.75
CA ALA A 56 -4.61 -12.18 -6.83
C ALA A 56 -3.36 -11.47 -7.39
N ARG A 57 -3.23 -10.14 -7.24
CA ARG A 57 -1.98 -9.41 -7.54
C ARG A 57 -0.89 -9.65 -6.49
N ILE A 58 -1.23 -9.71 -5.21
CA ILE A 58 -0.27 -9.99 -4.13
C ILE A 58 0.41 -11.34 -4.37
N GLU A 59 -0.36 -12.40 -4.67
CA GLU A 59 0.16 -13.76 -4.86
C GLU A 59 1.22 -13.87 -5.98
N ARG A 60 1.12 -13.03 -7.01
CA ARG A 60 2.12 -12.93 -8.07
C ARG A 60 3.20 -11.89 -7.78
N ALA A 61 2.90 -10.84 -7.02
CA ALA A 61 3.84 -9.78 -6.63
C ALA A 61 4.93 -10.30 -5.69
N ARG A 62 4.54 -11.07 -4.67
CA ARG A 62 5.42 -11.55 -3.61
C ARG A 62 6.52 -12.51 -4.07
N LYS A 63 6.53 -12.86 -5.37
CA LYS A 63 7.54 -13.71 -6.01
C LYS A 63 8.51 -12.90 -6.89
N LEU A 64 8.28 -11.60 -7.03
CA LEU A 64 9.13 -10.71 -7.81
C LEU A 64 10.38 -10.35 -6.99
N PRO A 65 11.54 -10.14 -7.64
CA PRO A 65 12.75 -9.67 -6.95
C PRO A 65 12.49 -8.38 -6.16
N GLY A 66 13.09 -8.27 -4.97
CA GLY A 66 12.85 -7.19 -4.01
C GLY A 66 11.60 -7.43 -3.16
N PHE A 67 10.43 -7.66 -3.79
CA PHE A 67 9.19 -7.95 -3.04
C PHE A 67 9.19 -9.30 -2.34
N SER A 68 10.01 -10.23 -2.79
CA SER A 68 10.20 -11.52 -2.12
C SER A 68 10.91 -11.42 -0.79
N ASP A 69 11.64 -10.32 -0.55
CA ASP A 69 12.37 -10.09 0.69
C ASP A 69 11.42 -9.58 1.79
N GLU A 70 10.33 -8.92 1.40
CA GLU A 70 9.25 -8.45 2.25
C GLU A 70 7.87 -8.95 1.76
N PRO A 71 7.63 -10.28 1.79
CA PRO A 71 6.50 -10.90 1.11
C PRO A 71 5.14 -10.63 1.77
N ASP A 72 5.14 -10.05 2.97
CA ASP A 72 3.95 -9.76 3.79
C ASP A 72 3.66 -8.25 3.91
N CYS A 73 4.55 -7.37 3.42
CA CYS A 73 4.40 -5.91 3.48
C CYS A 73 3.50 -5.35 2.35
N PHE A 74 2.36 -6.00 2.11
CA PHE A 74 1.35 -5.56 1.14
C PHE A 74 0.12 -5.03 1.86
N TYR A 75 -0.47 -3.94 1.36
CA TYR A 75 -1.67 -3.34 1.93
C TYR A 75 -2.71 -3.07 0.85
N VAL A 76 -3.98 -3.43 1.11
CA VAL A 76 -5.11 -3.17 0.21
C VAL A 76 -6.03 -2.13 0.84
N GLU A 77 -5.98 -0.93 0.31
CA GLU A 77 -6.82 0.19 0.72
C GLU A 77 -8.13 0.21 -0.07
N GLU A 78 -9.25 0.46 0.61
CA GLU A 78 -10.54 0.67 -0.04
C GLU A 78 -10.74 2.16 -0.32
N PHE A 79 -11.12 2.50 -1.55
CA PHE A 79 -11.22 3.89 -1.99
C PHE A 79 -12.49 4.11 -2.80
N ALA A 80 -13.22 5.17 -2.50
CA ALA A 80 -14.44 5.51 -3.24
C ALA A 80 -14.07 6.29 -4.52
N MET A 81 -14.46 5.76 -5.67
CA MET A 81 -14.26 6.45 -6.94
C MET A 81 -15.15 7.70 -7.02
N ASP A 82 -14.65 8.74 -7.71
CA ASP A 82 -15.32 10.02 -7.91
C ASP A 82 -15.67 10.77 -6.61
N LYS A 83 -14.87 10.55 -5.55
CA LYS A 83 -14.96 11.26 -4.27
C LYS A 83 -13.67 12.04 -4.00
N ASP A 84 -13.81 13.29 -3.58
CA ASP A 84 -12.69 14.12 -3.17
C ASP A 84 -12.27 13.78 -1.74
N GLU A 85 -11.00 13.40 -1.53
CA GLU A 85 -10.44 13.14 -0.19
C GLU A 85 -9.72 14.35 0.40
N TRP A 86 -9.09 15.18 -0.43
CA TRP A 86 -8.46 16.43 0.00
C TRP A 86 -9.21 17.63 -0.57
N THR A 87 -10.09 18.23 0.23
CA THR A 87 -10.94 19.35 -0.21
C THR A 87 -10.42 20.73 0.20
N GLU A 88 -9.42 20.79 1.09
CA GLU A 88 -9.02 22.03 1.76
C GLU A 88 -7.92 22.81 1.03
N GLY A 89 -7.23 22.20 0.06
CA GLY A 89 -6.05 22.79 -0.60
C GLY A 89 -4.81 22.85 0.32
N TYR A 90 -3.70 23.41 -0.16
CA TYR A 90 -2.49 23.55 0.65
C TYR A 90 -2.53 24.82 1.52
N VAL A 91 -2.06 24.72 2.76
CA VAL A 91 -1.74 25.89 3.59
C VAL A 91 -0.28 26.26 3.36
N THR A 92 -0.02 27.51 2.99
CA THR A 92 1.34 28.05 2.84
C THR A 92 1.46 29.32 3.68
N ASP A 93 2.53 29.44 4.45
CA ASP A 93 2.92 30.69 5.14
C ASP A 93 3.69 31.64 4.21
#